data_AF-A0A4W6D4X0-F1
#
_entry.id   AF-A0A4W6D4X0-F1
#
_cell.length_a   1.000
_cell.length_b   1.000
_cell.length_c   1.000
_cell.angle_alpha   90.00
_cell.angle_beta   90.00
_cell.angle_gamma   90.00
#
_symmetry.space_group_name_H-M   'P 1'
#
loop_
_entity.id
_entity.type
_entity.pdbx_description
1 polymer ?
#
loop_
_entity_poly.entity_id
_entity_poly.type
_entity_poly.pdbx_seq_one_letter_code
_entity_poly.pdbx_strand_id
1 'polypeptide(L)'
;MSIKMLWLHRKLSVFVVLQVLTNPVFTLWSCIFSPELQRSSSCCPPQYLNADRAQKHGMDEFISANPCNFDHASLFELVQRLTLDHRLNDSYSCLGWFSPGQVFVLDEYCARYGVRGCHRHLCYLSDLLERAENGAMIDPTLLHYSFAFCASHVHGNRPDGIGTVTVEERERFEEIKERLRVLLENQITHFRYCFPFGRPEGALKATLSLLERVLMKDIVTPVPQEEVKAVIHKCLEQAALVNYQRLSEYAKLEENVGRLVTPAKKLEDTIRLAELVIEVLQQNEEHHAEAFAWWSDLMVEHAETFLCLYSADMDAALEVQPPDSWDSFPLFQLLNDFLRVDNNLCNGKFHKHLQDLYAPLVVRYVDLMESSIAQSIHRGFERESWEPVNNGSGTSEDLFWKLDALQTFIRDLHWPEEEFGKHLETRLKLMSSDMIESCVKRTRAAFEAKLQRSSRATDFRVPQSICTMFNVMVDAKAQSAKLCAVDLGQEVGAENTLETHYLKSSWNPALGRMNPKLSLIVTLFRRFYSFLFFYFE
;
A
#
# COMPACT_ATOMS: atom_id res chain seq x y z
N MET A 1 24.31 18.87 -24.04
CA MET A 1 25.25 17.85 -23.52
C MET A 1 25.74 16.84 -24.57
N SER A 2 25.33 16.95 -25.85
CA SER A 2 25.50 15.89 -26.86
C SER A 2 26.82 15.90 -27.66
N ILE A 3 27.62 16.97 -27.62
CA ILE A 3 28.86 17.04 -28.43
C ILE A 3 30.08 16.46 -27.69
N LYS A 4 30.09 16.51 -26.35
CA LYS A 4 31.15 15.89 -25.52
C LYS A 4 31.07 14.35 -25.51
N MET A 5 29.87 13.77 -25.61
CA MET A 5 29.70 12.31 -25.73
C MET A 5 30.20 11.77 -27.09
N LEU A 6 29.97 12.48 -28.20
CA LEU A 6 30.47 12.08 -29.51
C LEU A 6 32.01 12.05 -29.58
N TRP A 7 32.67 12.94 -28.83
CA TRP A 7 34.14 13.01 -28.78
C TRP A 7 34.74 11.91 -27.88
N LEU A 8 34.05 11.55 -26.79
CA LEU A 8 34.43 10.40 -25.96
C LEU A 8 34.26 9.07 -26.71
N HIS A 9 33.19 8.94 -27.51
CA HIS A 9 32.92 7.77 -28.34
C HIS A 9 34.01 7.54 -29.39
N ARG A 10 34.51 8.61 -30.04
CA ARG A 10 35.62 8.51 -31.01
C ARG A 10 36.96 8.14 -30.38
N LYS A 11 37.24 8.55 -29.14
CA LYS A 11 38.49 8.16 -28.43
C LYS A 11 38.44 6.73 -27.90
N LEU A 12 37.28 6.26 -27.42
CA LEU A 12 37.08 4.85 -27.08
C LEU A 12 37.12 3.94 -28.32
N SER A 13 36.64 4.38 -29.48
CA SER A 13 36.76 3.62 -30.73
C SER A 13 38.21 3.31 -31.11
N VAL A 14 39.17 4.21 -30.86
CA VAL A 14 40.60 3.95 -31.18
C VAL A 14 41.21 2.92 -30.22
N PHE A 15 40.81 2.94 -28.95
CA PHE A 15 41.28 1.98 -27.94
C PHE A 15 40.65 0.59 -28.12
N VAL A 16 39.37 0.53 -28.53
CA VAL A 16 38.65 -0.70 -28.85
C VAL A 16 39.12 -1.31 -30.17
N VAL A 17 39.47 -0.52 -31.19
CA VAL A 17 40.06 -1.03 -32.44
C VAL A 17 41.39 -1.76 -32.19
N LEU A 18 42.20 -1.28 -31.23
CA LEU A 18 43.44 -1.97 -30.81
C LEU A 18 43.18 -3.29 -30.05
N GLN A 19 42.07 -3.40 -29.31
CA GLN A 19 41.67 -4.64 -28.64
C GLN A 19 40.99 -5.64 -29.58
N VAL A 20 40.22 -5.18 -30.56
CA VAL A 20 39.54 -5.99 -31.58
C VAL A 20 40.54 -6.72 -32.48
N LEU A 21 41.71 -6.11 -32.75
CA LEU A 21 42.79 -6.76 -33.51
C LEU A 21 43.46 -7.94 -32.79
N THR A 22 43.24 -8.10 -31.48
CA THR A 22 43.81 -9.22 -30.69
C THR A 22 42.85 -10.39 -30.48
N ASN A 23 41.62 -10.29 -31.00
CA ASN A 23 40.58 -11.29 -30.76
C ASN A 23 40.59 -12.40 -31.83
N PRO A 24 40.74 -13.69 -31.46
CA PRO A 24 40.81 -14.82 -32.40
C PRO A 24 39.56 -14.97 -33.30
N VAL A 25 38.42 -14.43 -32.88
CA VAL A 25 37.17 -14.42 -33.67
C VAL A 25 37.27 -13.47 -34.87
N PHE A 26 37.98 -12.34 -34.74
CA PHE A 26 38.20 -11.38 -35.83
C PHE A 26 39.18 -11.93 -36.88
N THR A 27 40.12 -12.76 -36.43
CA THR A 27 41.04 -13.48 -37.33
C THR A 27 40.27 -14.51 -38.16
N LEU A 28 39.37 -15.31 -37.55
CA LEU A 28 38.49 -16.25 -38.27
C LEU A 28 37.53 -15.57 -39.26
N TRP A 29 36.95 -14.41 -38.90
CA TRP A 29 36.04 -13.67 -39.77
C TRP A 29 36.73 -13.10 -41.03
N SER A 30 37.97 -12.61 -40.88
CA SER A 30 38.78 -12.15 -42.01
C SER A 30 39.29 -13.28 -42.93
N CYS A 31 39.22 -14.55 -42.49
CA CYS A 31 39.56 -15.72 -43.32
C CYS A 31 38.44 -16.12 -44.27
N ILE A 32 37.19 -16.03 -43.82
CA ILE A 32 36.07 -16.73 -44.48
C ILE A 32 35.32 -15.79 -45.46
N PHE A 33 35.32 -14.47 -45.24
CA PHE A 33 34.35 -13.57 -45.89
C PHE A 33 34.94 -12.40 -46.71
N SER A 34 36.18 -12.51 -47.20
CA SER A 34 36.76 -11.49 -48.10
C SER A 34 37.26 -12.07 -49.42
N PRO A 35 36.53 -11.84 -50.53
CA PRO A 35 37.14 -11.57 -51.82
C PRO A 35 36.84 -10.12 -52.27
N GLU A 36 37.90 -9.45 -52.73
CA GLU A 36 37.90 -8.25 -53.58
C GLU A 36 37.46 -6.89 -52.99
N LEU A 37 38.38 -6.27 -52.24
CA LEU A 37 38.71 -4.86 -52.49
C LEU A 37 40.13 -4.78 -53.05
N GLN A 38 40.25 -4.79 -54.37
CA GLN A 38 41.45 -4.28 -55.04
C GLN A 38 41.10 -3.00 -55.80
N ARG A 39 41.54 -1.87 -55.26
CA ARG A 39 42.38 -0.94 -56.01
C ARG A 39 43.24 -0.11 -55.07
N SER A 40 44.54 -0.12 -55.39
CA SER A 40 45.64 0.67 -54.86
C SER A 40 46.00 0.53 -53.38
N SER A 41 46.93 -0.38 -53.06
CA SER A 41 48.29 -0.02 -52.60
C SER A 41 49.04 -1.29 -52.19
N SER A 42 50.32 -1.33 -52.55
CA SER A 42 51.26 -2.43 -52.39
C SER A 42 51.56 -2.72 -50.91
N CYS A 43 51.00 -3.80 -50.37
CA CYS A 43 51.55 -4.63 -49.28
C CYS A 43 50.84 -5.99 -49.31
N CYS A 44 51.57 -7.08 -49.12
CA CYS A 44 51.08 -8.47 -49.23
C CYS A 44 49.77 -8.71 -48.45
N PRO A 45 48.78 -9.44 -49.00
CA PRO A 45 47.45 -9.49 -48.41
C PRO A 45 47.38 -10.49 -47.22
N PRO A 46 46.67 -10.15 -46.13
CA PRO A 46 46.40 -11.04 -45.00
C PRO A 46 45.46 -12.22 -45.32
N GLN A 47 44.92 -12.30 -46.54
CA GLN A 47 43.99 -13.36 -46.97
C GLN A 47 44.61 -14.77 -46.99
N TYR A 48 45.88 -14.91 -47.39
CA TYR A 48 46.51 -16.23 -47.52
C TYR A 48 46.75 -16.93 -46.18
N LEU A 49 47.18 -16.20 -45.15
CA LEU A 49 47.49 -16.77 -43.82
C LEU A 49 46.24 -17.27 -43.08
N ASN A 50 45.12 -16.65 -43.41
CA ASN A 50 43.83 -16.81 -42.79
C ASN A 50 43.05 -17.97 -43.45
N ALA A 51 43.03 -18.03 -44.79
CA ALA A 51 42.50 -19.16 -45.54
C ALA A 51 43.17 -20.49 -45.16
N ASP A 52 44.50 -20.50 -45.01
CA ASP A 52 45.30 -21.68 -44.59
C ASP A 52 44.94 -22.21 -43.20
N ARG A 53 44.49 -21.34 -42.28
CA ARG A 53 44.04 -21.74 -40.94
C ARG A 53 42.64 -22.34 -40.98
N ALA A 54 41.72 -21.75 -41.75
CA ALA A 54 40.36 -22.26 -41.91
C ALA A 54 40.35 -23.61 -42.66
N GLN A 55 41.24 -23.79 -43.63
CA GLN A 55 41.46 -25.06 -44.33
C GLN A 55 41.84 -26.21 -43.38
N LYS A 56 42.73 -25.95 -42.43
CA LYS A 56 43.14 -26.93 -41.41
C LYS A 56 42.02 -27.37 -40.46
N HIS A 57 40.91 -26.63 -40.42
CA HIS A 57 39.72 -26.94 -39.63
C HIS A 57 38.59 -27.57 -40.47
N GLY A 58 38.84 -27.96 -41.73
CA GLY A 58 37.84 -28.62 -42.57
C GLY A 58 36.79 -27.69 -43.16
N MET A 59 37.07 -26.39 -43.25
CA MET A 59 36.12 -25.37 -43.75
C MET A 59 36.21 -25.13 -45.27
N ASP A 60 36.89 -26.01 -46.02
CA ASP A 60 37.12 -25.90 -47.46
C ASP A 60 35.83 -25.70 -48.28
N GLU A 61 34.78 -26.41 -47.90
CA GLU A 61 33.49 -26.37 -48.58
C GLU A 61 32.78 -25.02 -48.38
N PHE A 62 33.00 -24.36 -47.23
CA PHE A 62 32.43 -23.04 -46.94
C PHE A 62 33.18 -21.91 -47.65
N ILE A 63 34.51 -22.03 -47.78
CA ILE A 63 35.35 -21.03 -48.45
C ILE A 63 35.13 -21.05 -49.97
N SER A 64 34.84 -22.22 -50.53
CA SER A 64 34.61 -22.41 -51.97
C SER A 64 33.15 -22.22 -52.41
N ALA A 65 32.21 -22.15 -51.47
CA ALA A 65 30.80 -21.96 -51.78
C ALA A 65 30.52 -20.55 -52.33
N ASN A 66 29.75 -20.47 -53.41
CA ASN A 66 29.35 -19.19 -54.00
C ASN A 66 28.25 -18.54 -53.14
N PRO A 67 28.48 -17.34 -52.56
CA PRO A 67 27.49 -16.67 -51.72
C PRO A 67 26.14 -16.45 -52.42
N CYS A 68 26.14 -16.19 -53.73
CA CYS A 68 24.91 -15.93 -54.48
C CYS A 68 23.93 -17.12 -54.54
N ASN A 69 24.37 -18.32 -54.18
CA ASN A 69 23.53 -19.52 -54.21
C ASN A 69 22.76 -19.75 -52.90
N PHE A 70 22.95 -18.92 -51.89
CA PHE A 70 22.34 -19.08 -50.58
C PHE A 70 21.22 -18.08 -50.34
N ASP A 71 20.21 -18.51 -49.59
CA ASP A 71 19.23 -17.60 -49.02
C ASP A 71 19.84 -16.88 -47.80
N HIS A 72 20.42 -15.71 -48.06
CA HIS A 72 21.05 -14.90 -47.03
C HIS A 72 20.07 -14.36 -45.98
N ALA A 73 18.77 -14.29 -46.28
CA ALA A 73 17.76 -13.86 -45.31
C ALA A 73 17.58 -14.92 -44.22
N SER A 74 17.34 -16.18 -44.60
CA SER A 74 17.22 -17.30 -43.66
C SER A 74 18.52 -17.57 -42.88
N LEU A 75 19.68 -17.46 -43.56
CA LEU A 75 20.99 -17.59 -42.88
C LEU A 75 21.22 -16.47 -41.87
N PHE A 76 20.84 -15.23 -42.20
CA PHE A 76 20.96 -14.11 -41.28
C PHE A 76 20.09 -14.31 -40.04
N GLU A 77 18.85 -14.77 -40.22
CA GLU A 77 17.95 -15.10 -39.10
C GLU A 77 18.59 -16.10 -38.15
N LEU A 78 19.18 -17.19 -38.68
CA LEU A 78 19.87 -18.18 -37.86
C LEU A 78 21.06 -17.57 -37.10
N VAL A 79 21.90 -16.77 -37.77
CA VAL A 79 23.06 -16.12 -37.14
C VAL A 79 22.61 -15.15 -36.05
N GLN A 80 21.57 -14.36 -36.31
CA GLN A 80 21.02 -13.40 -35.34
C GLN A 80 20.47 -14.13 -34.10
N ARG A 81 19.69 -15.19 -34.30
CA ARG A 81 19.13 -16.01 -33.22
C ARG A 81 20.22 -16.62 -32.34
N LEU A 82 21.22 -17.28 -32.94
CA LEU A 82 22.35 -17.87 -32.21
C LEU A 82 23.16 -16.80 -31.48
N THR A 83 23.31 -15.61 -32.06
CA THR A 83 23.99 -14.48 -31.41
C THR A 83 23.21 -13.98 -30.20
N LEU A 84 21.87 -13.92 -30.29
CA LEU A 84 21.00 -13.53 -29.18
C LEU A 84 21.05 -14.56 -28.06
N ASP A 85 20.95 -15.85 -28.40
CA ASP A 85 21.02 -16.94 -27.42
C ASP A 85 22.38 -16.93 -26.69
N HIS A 86 23.49 -16.70 -27.41
CA HIS A 86 24.79 -16.54 -26.78
C HIS A 86 24.83 -15.35 -25.80
N ARG A 87 24.18 -14.23 -26.15
CA ARG A 87 24.18 -13.02 -25.34
C ARG A 87 23.31 -13.10 -24.10
N LEU A 88 22.14 -13.73 -24.21
CA LEU A 88 21.25 -13.93 -23.06
C LEU A 88 21.81 -14.94 -22.05
N ASN A 89 22.70 -15.84 -22.49
CA ASN A 89 23.40 -16.79 -21.61
C ASN A 89 24.70 -16.25 -20.99
N ASP A 90 25.11 -15.02 -21.32
CA ASP A 90 26.30 -14.38 -20.75
C ASP A 90 26.05 -13.96 -19.28
N SER A 91 27.08 -14.00 -18.44
CA SER A 91 26.99 -13.73 -17.00
C SER A 91 26.62 -12.28 -16.66
N TYR A 92 26.75 -11.38 -17.64
CA TYR A 92 26.29 -10.00 -17.56
C TYR A 92 25.01 -9.86 -18.40
N SER A 93 23.85 -9.85 -17.73
CA SER A 93 22.53 -9.80 -18.38
C SER A 93 22.46 -8.61 -19.35
N CYS A 94 22.56 -8.88 -20.65
CA CYS A 94 22.50 -7.86 -21.68
C CYS A 94 21.08 -7.34 -21.92
N LEU A 95 20.07 -7.91 -21.26
CA LEU A 95 18.64 -7.59 -21.42
C LEU A 95 18.20 -7.59 -22.89
N GLY A 96 18.81 -8.48 -23.69
CA GLY A 96 18.62 -8.58 -25.15
C GLY A 96 19.59 -7.75 -26.00
N TRP A 97 20.33 -6.79 -25.47
CA TRP A 97 21.22 -5.93 -26.28
C TRP A 97 22.45 -6.68 -26.84
N PHE A 98 22.61 -6.59 -28.16
CA PHE A 98 23.87 -6.96 -28.82
C PHE A 98 25.00 -6.01 -28.44
N SER A 99 26.22 -6.54 -28.36
CA SER A 99 27.41 -5.71 -28.20
C SER A 99 27.68 -4.87 -29.46
N PRO A 100 28.38 -3.72 -29.36
CA PRO A 100 28.71 -2.91 -30.52
C PRO A 100 29.44 -3.68 -31.64
N GLY A 101 30.28 -4.65 -31.28
CA GLY A 101 30.97 -5.52 -32.24
C GLY A 101 30.03 -6.49 -32.95
N GLN A 102 29.06 -7.07 -32.24
CA GLN A 102 28.04 -7.93 -32.85
C GLN A 102 27.11 -7.15 -33.78
N VAL A 103 26.67 -5.97 -33.35
CA VAL A 103 25.87 -5.07 -34.19
C VAL A 103 26.62 -4.76 -35.48
N PHE A 104 27.91 -4.39 -35.37
CA PHE A 104 28.75 -4.12 -36.54
C PHE A 104 28.84 -5.31 -37.51
N VAL A 105 29.05 -6.54 -37.01
CA VAL A 105 29.12 -7.74 -37.86
C VAL A 105 27.78 -8.03 -38.54
N LEU A 106 26.67 -7.90 -37.81
CA LEU A 106 25.33 -8.08 -38.37
C LEU A 106 25.02 -7.01 -39.42
N ASP A 107 25.41 -5.75 -39.18
CA ASP A 107 25.22 -4.63 -40.11
C ASP A 107 26.02 -4.84 -41.40
N GLU A 108 27.29 -5.24 -41.29
CA GLU A 108 28.15 -5.56 -42.44
C GLU A 108 27.59 -6.73 -43.26
N TYR A 109 27.08 -7.77 -42.61
CA TYR A 109 26.43 -8.88 -43.31
C TYR A 109 25.21 -8.39 -44.11
N CYS A 110 24.36 -7.57 -43.50
CA CYS A 110 23.19 -6.99 -44.17
C CYS A 110 23.59 -6.16 -45.38
N ALA A 111 24.61 -5.31 -45.23
CA ALA A 111 25.09 -4.44 -46.29
C ALA A 111 25.70 -5.20 -47.48
N ARG A 112 26.41 -6.31 -47.22
CA ARG A 112 27.07 -7.11 -48.25
C ARG A 112 26.11 -7.99 -49.04
N TYR A 113 25.14 -8.60 -48.35
CA TYR A 113 24.25 -9.60 -48.93
C TYR A 113 22.83 -9.09 -49.19
N GLY A 114 22.57 -7.80 -48.97
CA GLY A 114 21.29 -7.18 -49.29
C GLY A 114 20.13 -7.62 -48.38
N VAL A 115 20.43 -8.05 -47.15
CA VAL A 115 19.38 -8.40 -46.17
C VAL A 115 18.66 -7.12 -45.74
N ARG A 116 17.34 -7.12 -45.88
CA ARG A 116 16.50 -5.95 -45.62
C ARG A 116 16.44 -5.65 -44.13
N GLY A 117 16.56 -4.36 -43.77
CA GLY A 117 16.51 -3.93 -42.37
C GLY A 117 15.19 -4.26 -41.69
N CYS A 118 14.05 -4.15 -42.39
CA CYS A 118 12.73 -4.48 -41.84
C CYS A 118 12.67 -5.96 -41.45
N HIS A 119 13.03 -6.87 -42.36
CA HIS A 119 13.14 -8.31 -42.09
C HIS A 119 14.03 -8.60 -40.86
N ARG A 120 15.21 -7.97 -40.77
CA ARG A 120 16.09 -8.10 -39.59
C ARG A 120 15.39 -7.73 -38.28
N HIS A 121 14.69 -6.60 -38.23
CA HIS A 121 14.02 -6.16 -37.00
C HIS A 121 12.77 -6.98 -36.69
N LEU A 122 12.08 -7.52 -37.71
CA LEU A 122 10.97 -8.46 -37.52
C LEU A 122 11.44 -9.77 -36.91
N CYS A 123 12.50 -10.39 -37.46
CA CYS A 123 13.08 -11.61 -36.90
C CYS A 123 13.59 -11.35 -35.47
N TYR A 124 14.26 -10.22 -35.25
CA TYR A 124 14.75 -9.86 -33.94
C TYR A 124 13.64 -9.65 -32.90
N LEU A 125 12.57 -8.94 -33.26
CA LEU A 125 11.41 -8.77 -32.38
C LEU A 125 10.76 -10.12 -32.07
N SER A 126 10.56 -10.97 -33.07
CA SER A 126 9.99 -12.30 -32.87
C SER A 126 10.82 -13.13 -31.90
N ASP A 127 12.15 -13.15 -32.09
CA ASP A 127 13.06 -13.87 -31.19
C ASP A 127 13.04 -13.26 -29.77
N LEU A 128 13.09 -11.92 -29.64
CA LEU A 128 13.01 -11.23 -28.33
C LEU A 128 11.70 -11.54 -27.60
N LEU A 129 10.56 -11.53 -28.31
CA LEU A 129 9.25 -11.86 -27.75
C LEU A 129 9.21 -13.31 -27.26
N GLU A 130 9.74 -14.26 -28.04
CA GLU A 130 9.80 -15.67 -27.64
C GLU A 130 10.60 -15.86 -26.34
N ARG A 131 11.71 -15.13 -26.16
CA ARG A 131 12.49 -15.21 -24.91
C ARG A 131 11.79 -14.49 -23.76
N ALA A 132 11.13 -13.37 -24.01
CA ALA A 132 10.35 -12.65 -23.00
C ALA A 132 9.15 -13.47 -22.51
N GLU A 133 8.45 -14.16 -23.42
CA GLU A 133 7.36 -15.10 -23.12
C GLU A 133 7.84 -16.28 -22.26
N ASN A 134 9.08 -16.72 -22.46
CA ASN A 134 9.75 -17.75 -21.64
C ASN A 134 10.33 -17.22 -20.31
N GLY A 135 10.10 -15.95 -19.97
CA GLY A 135 10.52 -15.35 -18.70
C GLY A 135 11.92 -14.73 -18.69
N ALA A 136 12.58 -14.59 -19.84
CA ALA A 136 13.82 -13.83 -19.93
C ALA A 136 13.54 -12.33 -19.76
N MET A 137 14.35 -11.65 -18.94
CA MET A 137 14.26 -10.19 -18.79
C MET A 137 14.83 -9.50 -20.04
N ILE A 138 13.94 -8.85 -20.81
CA ILE A 138 14.29 -8.05 -21.99
C ILE A 138 14.06 -6.57 -21.68
N ASP A 139 14.96 -5.71 -22.13
CA ASP A 139 14.85 -4.26 -21.96
C ASP A 139 13.66 -3.71 -22.78
N PRO A 140 12.67 -3.04 -22.16
CA PRO A 140 11.55 -2.44 -22.87
C PRO A 140 11.98 -1.42 -23.93
N THR A 141 13.11 -0.72 -23.71
CA THR A 141 13.69 0.25 -24.64
C THR A 141 14.12 -0.41 -25.95
N LEU A 142 14.60 -1.65 -25.88
CA LEU A 142 15.04 -2.43 -27.04
C LEU A 142 13.84 -2.87 -27.89
N LEU A 143 12.80 -3.39 -27.24
CA LEU A 143 11.52 -3.71 -27.89
C LEU A 143 10.94 -2.46 -28.55
N HIS A 144 10.97 -1.35 -27.84
CA HIS A 144 10.51 -0.07 -28.33
C HIS A 144 11.25 0.40 -29.59
N TYR A 145 12.58 0.37 -29.57
CA TYR A 145 13.39 0.78 -30.72
C TYR A 145 13.10 -0.10 -31.94
N SER A 146 13.08 -1.42 -31.74
CA SER A 146 12.87 -2.37 -32.84
C SER A 146 11.45 -2.30 -33.39
N PHE A 147 10.43 -2.14 -32.53
CA PHE A 147 9.04 -1.94 -32.95
C PHE A 147 8.86 -0.65 -33.74
N ALA A 148 9.40 0.47 -33.25
CA ALA A 148 9.33 1.76 -33.94
C ALA A 148 10.01 1.70 -35.32
N PHE A 149 11.13 0.97 -35.44
CA PHE A 149 11.79 0.75 -36.72
C PHE A 149 10.88 -0.01 -37.69
N CYS A 150 10.30 -1.14 -37.29
CA CYS A 150 9.37 -1.91 -38.13
C CYS A 150 8.13 -1.09 -38.54
N ALA A 151 7.48 -0.43 -37.56
CA ALA A 151 6.33 0.42 -37.81
C ALA A 151 6.63 1.52 -38.84
N SER A 152 7.79 2.18 -38.74
CA SER A 152 8.25 3.20 -39.71
C SER A 152 8.34 2.71 -41.15
N HIS A 153 8.68 1.44 -41.36
CA HIS A 153 8.73 0.85 -42.69
C HIS A 153 7.34 0.50 -43.19
N VAL A 154 6.55 -0.19 -42.36
CA VAL A 154 5.24 -0.72 -42.75
C VAL A 154 4.24 0.41 -43.02
N HIS A 155 4.27 1.47 -42.21
CA HIS A 155 3.35 2.61 -42.35
C HIS A 155 3.89 3.71 -43.30
N GLY A 156 5.08 3.53 -43.89
CA GLY A 156 5.55 4.32 -45.03
C GLY A 156 6.00 5.76 -44.75
N ASN A 157 6.36 6.10 -43.51
CA ASN A 157 6.60 7.50 -43.11
C ASN A 157 8.06 7.80 -42.74
N ARG A 158 8.97 7.65 -43.74
CA ARG A 158 10.38 8.00 -43.60
C ARG A 158 10.69 9.36 -44.22
N PRO A 159 11.49 10.21 -43.55
CA PRO A 159 12.06 11.41 -44.19
C PRO A 159 13.01 11.07 -45.36
N ASP A 160 13.51 9.83 -45.41
CA ASP A 160 14.50 9.34 -46.40
C ASP A 160 13.90 8.69 -47.67
N GLY A 161 12.57 8.74 -47.87
CA GLY A 161 11.90 8.28 -49.10
C GLY A 161 10.91 7.11 -48.92
N ILE A 162 10.35 6.62 -50.04
CA ILE A 162 9.35 5.55 -50.10
C ILE A 162 9.98 4.22 -49.66
N GLY A 163 9.58 3.73 -48.48
CA GLY A 163 9.95 2.38 -48.03
C GLY A 163 9.16 1.32 -48.80
N THR A 164 9.85 0.37 -49.43
CA THR A 164 9.22 -0.81 -50.02
C THR A 164 9.13 -1.91 -48.97
N VAL A 165 7.90 -2.34 -48.66
CA VAL A 165 7.62 -3.45 -47.74
C VAL A 165 6.92 -4.56 -48.50
N THR A 166 7.38 -5.79 -48.30
CA THR A 166 6.75 -6.96 -48.90
C THR A 166 5.47 -7.35 -48.16
N VAL A 167 4.55 -8.03 -48.85
CA VAL A 167 3.30 -8.51 -48.24
C VAL A 167 3.60 -9.41 -47.04
N GLU A 168 4.57 -10.31 -47.17
CA GLU A 168 5.02 -11.21 -46.08
C GLU A 168 5.58 -10.47 -44.86
N GLU A 169 6.28 -9.35 -45.05
CA GLU A 169 6.77 -8.54 -43.92
C GLU A 169 5.64 -7.80 -43.23
N ARG A 170 4.65 -7.34 -44.00
CA ARG A 170 3.46 -6.67 -43.44
C ARG A 170 2.62 -7.64 -42.62
N GLU A 171 2.39 -8.85 -43.12
CA GLU A 171 1.66 -9.89 -42.39
C GLU A 171 2.40 -10.31 -41.12
N ARG A 172 3.72 -10.55 -41.20
CA ARG A 172 4.55 -10.83 -40.02
C ARG A 172 4.56 -9.70 -39.00
N PHE A 173 4.54 -8.44 -39.46
CA PHE A 173 4.49 -7.30 -38.56
C PHE A 173 3.20 -7.26 -37.76
N GLU A 174 2.04 -7.48 -38.39
CA GLU A 174 0.75 -7.50 -37.68
C GLU A 174 0.67 -8.65 -36.67
N GLU A 175 1.21 -9.83 -37.00
CA GLU A 175 1.31 -10.96 -36.06
C GLU A 175 2.20 -10.62 -34.85
N ILE A 176 3.40 -10.07 -35.10
CA ILE A 176 4.33 -9.65 -34.04
C ILE A 176 3.74 -8.51 -33.20
N LYS A 177 3.01 -7.58 -33.82
CA LYS A 177 2.34 -6.46 -33.15
C LYS A 177 1.30 -6.97 -32.16
N GLU A 178 0.46 -7.93 -32.56
CA GLU A 178 -0.54 -8.51 -31.65
C GLU A 178 0.13 -9.32 -30.53
N ARG A 179 1.16 -10.11 -30.82
CA ARG A 179 1.93 -10.82 -29.79
C ARG A 179 2.57 -9.86 -28.79
N LEU A 180 3.17 -8.77 -29.27
CA LEU A 180 3.75 -7.72 -28.41
C LEU A 180 2.66 -7.05 -27.56
N ARG A 181 1.48 -6.75 -28.12
CA ARG A 181 0.35 -6.20 -27.36
C ARG A 181 -0.03 -7.11 -26.19
N VAL A 182 -0.23 -8.40 -26.44
CA VAL A 182 -0.58 -9.39 -25.41
C VAL A 182 0.51 -9.49 -24.34
N LEU A 183 1.79 -9.48 -24.73
CA LEU A 183 2.91 -9.50 -23.78
C LEU A 183 2.91 -8.25 -22.88
N LEU A 184 2.68 -7.06 -23.43
CA LEU A 184 2.65 -5.81 -22.67
C LEU A 184 1.47 -5.75 -21.70
N GLU A 185 0.27 -6.17 -22.14
CA GLU A 185 -0.91 -6.29 -21.26
C GLU A 185 -0.65 -7.26 -20.11
N ASN A 186 0.03 -8.39 -20.38
CA ASN A 186 0.42 -9.34 -19.36
C ASN A 186 1.46 -8.75 -18.36
N GLN A 187 2.44 -7.99 -18.84
CA GLN A 187 3.43 -7.30 -18.00
C GLN A 187 2.79 -6.22 -17.11
N ILE A 188 1.80 -5.48 -17.63
CA ILE A 188 1.05 -4.48 -16.86
C ILE A 188 0.15 -5.18 -15.83
N THR A 189 -0.53 -6.27 -16.19
CA THR A 189 -1.34 -7.05 -15.26
C THR A 189 -0.49 -7.62 -14.11
N HIS A 190 0.75 -8.00 -14.39
CA HIS A 190 1.69 -8.53 -13.41
C HIS A 190 2.76 -7.52 -12.99
N PHE A 191 2.45 -6.22 -12.95
CA PHE A 191 3.45 -5.16 -12.78
C PHE A 191 4.33 -5.33 -11.54
N ARG A 192 3.79 -5.82 -10.42
CA ARG A 192 4.56 -6.09 -9.19
C ARG A 192 5.62 -7.19 -9.35
N TYR A 193 5.37 -8.15 -10.24
CA TYR A 193 6.24 -9.30 -10.46
C TYR A 193 7.21 -9.06 -11.62
N CYS A 194 6.76 -8.40 -12.68
CA CYS A 194 7.62 -8.02 -13.80
C CYS A 194 8.55 -6.86 -13.46
N PHE A 195 8.15 -5.98 -12.54
CA PHE A 195 8.92 -4.80 -12.12
C PHE A 195 9.02 -4.73 -10.58
N PRO A 196 9.70 -5.67 -9.91
CA PRO A 196 9.74 -5.70 -8.46
C PRO A 196 10.31 -4.39 -7.88
N PHE A 197 9.59 -3.77 -6.95
CA PHE A 197 9.95 -2.49 -6.32
C PHE A 197 10.26 -1.37 -7.33
N GLY A 198 9.56 -1.37 -8.47
CA GLY A 198 9.76 -0.38 -9.53
C GLY A 198 11.10 -0.53 -10.29
N ARG A 199 11.78 -1.68 -10.17
CA ARG A 199 13.05 -1.95 -10.85
C ARG A 199 12.85 -2.79 -12.13
N PRO A 200 13.59 -2.50 -13.22
CA PRO A 200 14.46 -1.34 -13.40
C PRO A 200 13.66 -0.02 -13.49
N GLU A 201 14.28 1.06 -13.03
CA GLU A 201 13.64 2.37 -12.90
C GLU A 201 13.15 2.87 -14.26
N GLY A 202 11.89 3.31 -14.33
CA GLY A 202 11.26 3.78 -15.56
C GLY A 202 10.83 2.67 -16.55
N ALA A 203 11.08 1.39 -16.26
CA ALA A 203 10.73 0.29 -17.17
C ALA A 203 9.22 0.11 -17.33
N LEU A 204 8.45 0.22 -16.24
CA LEU A 204 6.98 0.19 -16.30
C LEU A 204 6.43 1.36 -17.13
N LYS A 205 6.96 2.57 -16.95
CA LYS A 205 6.60 3.74 -17.75
C LYS A 205 6.94 3.56 -19.24
N ALA A 206 8.09 2.98 -19.55
CA ALA A 206 8.46 2.62 -20.91
C ALA A 206 7.52 1.56 -21.52
N THR A 207 7.08 0.60 -20.71
CA THR A 207 6.11 -0.45 -21.09
C THR A 207 4.76 0.17 -21.44
N LEU A 208 4.25 1.10 -20.62
CA LEU A 208 3.02 1.85 -20.89
C LEU A 208 3.14 2.70 -22.16
N SER A 209 4.26 3.39 -22.35
CA SER A 209 4.51 4.18 -23.58
C SER A 209 4.63 3.30 -24.83
N LEU A 210 5.20 2.09 -24.70
CA LEU A 210 5.25 1.14 -25.80
C LEU A 210 3.86 0.60 -26.14
N LEU A 211 3.03 0.31 -25.13
CA LEU A 211 1.64 -0.12 -25.35
C LEU A 211 0.84 0.93 -26.13
N GLU A 212 0.95 2.22 -25.76
CA GLU A 212 0.32 3.32 -26.51
C GLU A 212 0.74 3.30 -27.99
N ARG A 213 2.03 3.12 -28.28
CA ARG A 213 2.53 3.03 -29.66
C ARG A 213 2.07 1.78 -30.40
N VAL A 214 1.96 0.64 -29.72
CA VAL A 214 1.48 -0.62 -30.31
C VAL A 214 0.00 -0.52 -30.69
N LEU A 215 -0.79 0.23 -29.92
CA LEU A 215 -2.21 0.46 -30.22
C LEU A 215 -2.44 1.40 -31.42
N MET A 216 -1.42 2.15 -31.87
CA MET A 216 -1.54 3.03 -33.03
C MET A 216 -1.87 2.25 -34.31
N LYS A 217 -2.82 2.76 -35.09
CA LYS A 217 -3.19 2.21 -36.40
C LYS A 217 -2.17 2.58 -37.48
N ASP A 218 -1.61 3.78 -37.39
CA ASP A 218 -0.53 4.28 -38.23
C ASP A 218 0.38 5.22 -37.41
N ILE A 219 1.47 5.73 -37.96
CA ILE A 219 2.43 6.57 -37.21
C ILE A 219 1.92 7.99 -36.94
N VAL A 220 0.94 8.46 -37.70
CA VAL A 220 0.51 9.86 -37.74
C VAL A 220 -0.76 10.08 -36.91
N THR A 221 -1.58 9.05 -36.78
CA THR A 221 -2.85 9.06 -36.07
C THR A 221 -2.62 8.57 -34.64
N PRO A 222 -2.51 9.46 -33.64
CA PRO A 222 -2.42 9.04 -32.25
C PRO A 222 -3.70 8.30 -31.84
N VAL A 223 -3.53 7.29 -30.98
CA VAL A 223 -4.66 6.58 -30.38
C VAL A 223 -5.42 7.55 -29.46
N PRO A 224 -6.77 7.54 -29.47
CA PRO A 224 -7.53 8.26 -28.47
C PRO A 224 -7.10 7.84 -27.06
N GLN A 225 -6.82 8.80 -26.19
CA GLN A 225 -6.33 8.52 -24.83
C GLN A 225 -7.30 7.62 -24.03
N GLU A 226 -8.61 7.71 -24.31
CA GLU A 226 -9.63 6.84 -23.72
C GLU A 226 -9.46 5.36 -24.09
N GLU A 227 -9.00 5.03 -25.30
CA GLU A 227 -8.78 3.64 -25.71
C GLU A 227 -7.58 3.04 -24.96
N VAL A 228 -6.49 3.81 -24.83
CA VAL A 228 -5.31 3.39 -24.07
C VAL A 228 -5.66 3.23 -22.59
N LYS A 229 -6.40 4.21 -22.04
CA LYS A 229 -6.90 4.18 -20.66
C LYS A 229 -7.78 2.95 -20.42
N ALA A 230 -8.68 2.60 -21.34
CA ALA A 230 -9.56 1.44 -21.20
C ALA A 230 -8.79 0.10 -21.17
N VAL A 231 -7.73 -0.04 -21.97
CA VAL A 231 -6.86 -1.23 -21.94
C VAL A 231 -6.14 -1.33 -20.60
N ILE A 232 -5.58 -0.21 -20.12
CA ILE A 232 -4.83 -0.18 -18.85
C ILE A 232 -5.77 -0.42 -17.66
N HIS A 233 -6.96 0.17 -17.66
CA HIS A 233 -8.00 -0.08 -16.67
C HIS A 233 -8.28 -1.59 -16.54
N LYS A 234 -8.52 -2.28 -17.67
CA LYS A 234 -8.75 -3.73 -17.67
C LYS A 234 -7.55 -4.51 -17.12
N CYS A 235 -6.32 -4.11 -17.47
CA CYS A 235 -5.11 -4.74 -16.93
C CYS A 235 -4.99 -4.54 -15.41
N LEU A 236 -5.32 -3.35 -14.90
CA LEU A 236 -5.23 -3.03 -13.47
C LEU A 236 -6.34 -3.71 -12.65
N GLU A 237 -7.54 -3.87 -13.21
CA GLU A 237 -8.61 -4.67 -12.61
C GLU A 237 -8.18 -6.14 -12.47
N GLN A 238 -7.59 -6.71 -13.53
CA GLN A 238 -7.01 -8.05 -13.48
C GLN A 238 -5.80 -8.14 -12.54
N ALA A 239 -4.98 -7.08 -12.48
CA ALA A 239 -3.85 -7.01 -11.56
C ALA A 239 -4.32 -7.06 -10.10
N ALA A 240 -5.42 -6.38 -9.76
CA ALA A 240 -5.98 -6.41 -8.40
C ALA A 240 -6.35 -7.85 -8.01
N LEU A 241 -7.02 -8.58 -8.89
CA LEU A 241 -7.39 -9.99 -8.70
C LEU A 241 -6.16 -10.87 -8.50
N VAL A 242 -5.17 -10.81 -9.39
CA VAL A 242 -3.96 -11.64 -9.31
C VAL A 242 -3.14 -11.33 -8.06
N ASN A 243 -3.00 -10.04 -7.73
CA ASN A 243 -2.26 -9.61 -6.54
C ASN A 243 -2.95 -10.11 -5.27
N TYR A 244 -4.29 -10.01 -5.19
CA TYR A 244 -5.03 -10.42 -4.01
C TYR A 244 -5.03 -11.94 -3.84
N GLN A 245 -5.23 -12.69 -4.94
CA GLN A 245 -5.18 -14.15 -4.91
C GLN A 245 -3.83 -14.64 -4.37
N ARG A 246 -2.72 -14.14 -4.89
CA ARG A 246 -1.38 -14.51 -4.40
C ARG A 246 -1.14 -14.09 -2.95
N LEU A 247 -1.63 -12.92 -2.54
CA LEU A 247 -1.52 -12.45 -1.16
C LEU A 247 -2.31 -13.35 -0.19
N SER A 248 -3.55 -13.68 -0.55
CA SER A 248 -4.41 -14.55 0.26
C SER A 248 -3.88 -15.99 0.35
N GLU A 249 -3.29 -16.51 -0.74
CA GLU A 249 -2.59 -17.79 -0.74
C GLU A 249 -1.36 -17.76 0.19
N TYR A 250 -0.56 -16.70 0.13
CA TYR A 250 0.58 -16.51 1.04
C TYR A 250 0.15 -16.51 2.50
N ALA A 251 -0.90 -15.74 2.85
CA ALA A 251 -1.45 -15.70 4.21
C ALA A 251 -1.96 -17.08 4.68
N LYS A 252 -2.64 -17.83 3.80
CA LYS A 252 -3.16 -19.18 4.10
C LYS A 252 -2.04 -20.21 4.29
N LEU A 253 -0.92 -20.08 3.59
CA LEU A 253 0.21 -21.00 3.74
C LEU A 253 0.88 -20.88 5.11
N GLU A 254 0.93 -19.68 5.69
CA GLU A 254 1.40 -19.46 7.05
C GLU A 254 0.43 -20.03 8.12
N GLU A 255 -0.84 -20.23 7.76
CA GLU A 255 -1.90 -20.74 8.63
C GLU A 255 -1.90 -22.28 8.79
N ASN A 256 -1.43 -23.01 7.77
CA ASN A 256 -1.65 -24.46 7.58
C ASN A 256 -0.88 -25.42 8.52
N VAL A 257 -0.31 -24.91 9.62
CA VAL A 257 0.31 -25.75 10.65
C VAL A 257 -0.75 -26.21 11.67
N GLY A 258 -1.66 -27.08 11.22
CA GLY A 258 -2.35 -28.08 12.05
C GLY A 258 -3.30 -27.62 13.17
N ARG A 259 -3.99 -26.47 13.05
CA ARG A 259 -4.92 -25.97 14.10
C ARG A 259 -6.40 -25.98 13.67
N LEU A 260 -7.31 -26.25 14.63
CA LEU A 260 -8.76 -26.08 14.45
C LEU A 260 -9.08 -24.63 14.04
N VAL A 261 -10.02 -24.48 13.10
CA VAL A 261 -10.53 -23.17 12.66
C VAL A 261 -11.62 -22.72 13.64
N THR A 262 -11.27 -21.86 14.60
CA THR A 262 -12.23 -21.20 15.51
C THR A 262 -12.62 -19.83 14.97
N PRO A 263 -13.80 -19.28 15.34
CA PRO A 263 -14.20 -17.92 14.92
C PRO A 263 -13.17 -16.85 15.32
N ALA A 264 -12.60 -16.95 16.53
CA ALA A 264 -11.55 -16.04 16.99
C ALA A 264 -10.28 -16.12 16.14
N LYS A 265 -9.86 -17.33 15.74
CA LYS A 265 -8.71 -17.51 14.87
C LYS A 265 -8.96 -16.93 13.48
N LYS A 266 -10.16 -17.14 12.91
CA LYS A 266 -10.54 -16.53 11.63
C LYS A 266 -10.42 -15.01 11.66
N LEU A 267 -10.85 -14.38 12.76
CA LEU A 267 -10.74 -12.93 12.92
C LEU A 267 -9.29 -12.47 13.02
N GLU A 268 -8.45 -13.19 13.78
CA GLU A 268 -6.99 -12.93 13.85
C GLU A 268 -6.34 -13.04 12.46
N ASP A 269 -6.67 -14.09 11.70
CA ASP A 269 -6.16 -14.30 10.34
C ASP A 269 -6.64 -13.18 9.39
N THR A 270 -7.89 -12.71 9.53
CA THR A 270 -8.42 -11.56 8.77
C THR A 270 -7.69 -10.25 9.13
N ILE A 271 -7.40 -10.00 10.40
CA ILE A 271 -6.61 -8.82 10.82
C ILE A 271 -5.22 -8.87 10.21
N ARG A 272 -4.56 -10.03 10.24
CA ARG A 272 -3.25 -10.20 9.62
C ARG A 272 -3.29 -10.00 8.10
N LEU A 273 -4.34 -10.50 7.44
CA LEU A 273 -4.54 -10.26 6.01
C LEU A 273 -4.75 -8.76 5.73
N ALA A 274 -5.44 -8.02 6.60
CA ALA A 274 -5.62 -6.58 6.49
C ALA A 274 -4.27 -5.83 6.55
N GLU A 275 -3.38 -6.20 7.46
CA GLU A 275 -2.02 -5.63 7.55
C GLU A 275 -1.26 -5.82 6.23
N LEU A 276 -1.27 -7.06 5.71
CA LEU A 276 -0.64 -7.39 4.43
C LEU A 276 -1.27 -6.63 3.25
N VAL A 277 -2.59 -6.46 3.24
CA VAL A 277 -3.31 -5.67 2.22
C VAL A 277 -2.85 -4.21 2.25
N ILE A 278 -2.76 -3.61 3.45
CA ILE A 278 -2.28 -2.24 3.64
C ILE A 278 -0.84 -2.10 3.15
N GLU A 279 0.05 -3.02 3.55
CA GLU A 279 1.46 -3.01 3.11
C GLU A 279 1.59 -3.07 1.58
N VAL A 280 0.79 -3.93 0.92
CA VAL A 280 0.78 -4.04 -0.54
C VAL A 280 0.33 -2.74 -1.20
N LEU A 281 -0.72 -2.10 -0.68
CA LEU A 281 -1.23 -0.84 -1.23
C LEU A 281 -0.21 0.30 -1.05
N GLN A 282 0.43 0.39 0.11
CA GLN A 282 1.50 1.35 0.37
C GLN A 282 2.70 1.14 -0.56
N GLN A 283 3.15 -0.10 -0.73
CA GLN A 283 4.23 -0.41 -1.68
C GLN A 283 3.88 -0.05 -3.13
N ASN A 284 2.62 -0.24 -3.53
CA ASN A 284 2.16 0.15 -4.84
C ASN A 284 2.19 1.67 -5.03
N GLU A 285 1.79 2.42 -4.01
CA GLU A 285 1.89 3.87 -4.02
C GLU A 285 3.35 4.34 -4.10
N GLU A 286 4.23 3.78 -3.28
CA GLU A 286 5.65 4.17 -3.22
C GLU A 286 6.45 3.83 -4.49
N HIS A 287 6.21 2.67 -5.10
CA HIS A 287 7.07 2.15 -6.17
C HIS A 287 6.46 2.24 -7.57
N HIS A 288 5.14 2.36 -7.67
CA HIS A 288 4.43 2.23 -8.95
C HIS A 288 3.55 3.44 -9.30
N ALA A 289 3.11 4.25 -8.33
CA ALA A 289 2.22 5.38 -8.62
C ALA A 289 2.81 6.39 -9.62
N GLU A 290 4.12 6.64 -9.58
CA GLU A 290 4.77 7.57 -10.51
C GLU A 290 4.63 7.12 -11.97
N ALA A 291 4.64 5.81 -12.24
CA ALA A 291 4.45 5.30 -13.59
C ALA A 291 3.04 5.56 -14.13
N PHE A 292 2.04 5.65 -13.24
CA PHE A 292 0.63 5.90 -13.56
C PHE A 292 0.19 7.35 -13.30
N ALA A 293 1.11 8.29 -13.08
CA ALA A 293 0.78 9.66 -12.67
C ALA A 293 -0.20 10.41 -13.61
N TRP A 294 -0.28 10.02 -14.88
CA TRP A 294 -1.19 10.63 -15.85
C TRP A 294 -2.63 10.09 -15.77
N TRP A 295 -2.79 8.93 -15.13
CA TRP A 295 -4.06 8.25 -14.84
C TRP A 295 -4.09 7.82 -13.38
N SER A 296 -3.88 8.78 -12.48
CA SER A 296 -3.85 8.52 -11.03
C SER A 296 -5.17 7.95 -10.53
N ASP A 297 -6.28 8.26 -11.20
CA ASP A 297 -7.61 7.70 -10.95
C ASP A 297 -7.65 6.17 -11.12
N LEU A 298 -6.91 5.62 -12.09
CA LEU A 298 -6.86 4.16 -12.29
C LEU A 298 -6.18 3.42 -11.14
N MET A 299 -5.19 4.04 -10.48
CA MET A 299 -4.55 3.45 -9.30
C MET A 299 -5.47 3.47 -8.08
N VAL A 300 -6.31 4.49 -7.95
CA VAL A 300 -7.35 4.56 -6.91
C VAL A 300 -8.40 3.47 -7.16
N GLU A 301 -8.86 3.30 -8.41
CA GLU A 301 -9.78 2.22 -8.79
C GLU A 301 -9.19 0.83 -8.58
N HIS A 302 -7.89 0.64 -8.87
CA HIS A 302 -7.16 -0.59 -8.57
C HIS A 302 -7.16 -0.88 -7.06
N ALA A 303 -6.86 0.12 -6.23
CA ALA A 303 -6.86 -0.02 -4.77
C ALA A 303 -8.27 -0.33 -4.22
N GLU A 304 -9.31 0.35 -4.71
CA GLU A 304 -10.71 0.06 -4.35
C GLU A 304 -11.13 -1.35 -4.74
N THR A 305 -10.75 -1.81 -5.95
CA THR A 305 -11.02 -3.18 -6.40
C THR A 305 -10.33 -4.20 -5.49
N PHE A 306 -9.08 -3.93 -5.13
CA PHE A 306 -8.31 -4.77 -4.21
C PHE A 306 -8.96 -4.87 -2.83
N LEU A 307 -9.41 -3.74 -2.27
CA LEU A 307 -10.13 -3.67 -1.00
C LEU A 307 -11.50 -4.34 -1.07
N CYS A 308 -12.22 -4.26 -2.19
CA CYS A 308 -13.48 -4.98 -2.40
C CYS A 308 -13.29 -6.51 -2.43
N LEU A 309 -12.17 -7.00 -2.95
CA LEU A 309 -11.84 -8.43 -2.87
C LEU A 309 -11.57 -8.84 -1.43
N TYR A 310 -10.84 -8.01 -0.69
CA TYR A 310 -10.63 -8.20 0.75
C TYR A 310 -11.92 -8.15 1.56
N SER A 311 -12.88 -7.28 1.21
CA SER A 311 -14.14 -7.14 1.94
C SER A 311 -14.95 -8.43 1.97
N ALA A 312 -14.92 -9.22 0.89
CA ALA A 312 -15.62 -10.50 0.84
C ALA A 312 -15.12 -11.49 1.91
N ASP A 313 -13.80 -11.58 2.09
CA ASP A 313 -13.19 -12.43 3.13
C ASP A 313 -13.40 -11.85 4.54
N MET A 314 -13.38 -10.52 4.67
CA MET A 314 -13.66 -9.82 5.92
C MET A 314 -15.10 -10.06 6.40
N ASP A 315 -16.09 -9.86 5.52
CA ASP A 315 -17.51 -10.02 5.82
C ASP A 315 -17.79 -11.47 6.24
N ALA A 316 -17.23 -12.45 5.52
CA ALA A 316 -17.35 -13.85 5.86
C ALA A 316 -16.73 -14.21 7.23
N ALA A 317 -15.66 -13.53 7.64
CA ALA A 317 -15.05 -13.73 8.95
C ALA A 317 -15.87 -13.09 10.08
N LEU A 318 -16.50 -11.93 9.81
CA LEU A 318 -17.33 -11.20 10.77
C LEU A 318 -18.70 -11.86 10.98
N GLU A 319 -19.31 -12.43 9.94
CA GLU A 319 -20.58 -13.15 10.03
C GLU A 319 -20.55 -14.38 10.97
N VAL A 320 -19.36 -14.99 11.11
CA VAL A 320 -19.17 -16.19 11.95
C VAL A 320 -18.91 -15.83 13.43
N GLN A 321 -18.69 -14.54 13.74
CA GLN A 321 -18.45 -14.11 15.11
C GLN A 321 -19.71 -14.27 15.98
N PRO A 322 -19.54 -14.63 17.26
CA PRO A 322 -20.69 -14.73 18.16
C PRO A 322 -21.36 -13.35 18.35
N PRO A 323 -22.68 -13.31 18.58
CA PRO A 323 -23.39 -12.07 18.83
C PRO A 323 -22.84 -11.38 20.08
N ASP A 324 -22.82 -10.05 20.07
CA ASP A 324 -22.28 -9.20 21.14
C ASP A 324 -20.78 -9.50 21.46
N SER A 325 -20.00 -9.95 20.47
CA SER A 325 -18.52 -9.94 20.52
C SER A 325 -17.96 -8.64 19.95
N TRP A 326 -16.91 -8.15 20.60
CA TRP A 326 -16.26 -6.86 20.34
C TRP A 326 -14.79 -7.01 19.92
N ASP A 327 -14.34 -8.26 19.72
CA ASP A 327 -12.95 -8.59 19.39
C ASP A 327 -12.56 -8.10 17.99
N SER A 328 -13.53 -7.68 17.17
CA SER A 328 -13.34 -7.17 15.82
C SER A 328 -13.05 -5.66 15.75
N PHE A 329 -13.21 -4.89 16.83
CA PHE A 329 -12.90 -3.46 16.80
C PHE A 329 -11.45 -3.11 16.40
N PRO A 330 -10.41 -3.89 16.79
CA PRO A 330 -9.06 -3.66 16.29
C PRO A 330 -8.96 -3.71 14.76
N LEU A 331 -9.76 -4.55 14.10
CA LEU A 331 -9.80 -4.62 12.64
C LEU A 331 -10.35 -3.32 12.04
N PHE A 332 -11.43 -2.78 12.62
CA PHE A 332 -11.97 -1.49 12.22
C PHE A 332 -10.94 -0.38 12.40
N GLN A 333 -10.28 -0.31 13.55
CA GLN A 333 -9.28 0.72 13.83
C GLN A 333 -8.13 0.68 12.83
N LEU A 334 -7.57 -0.51 12.56
CA LEU A 334 -6.49 -0.71 11.60
C LEU A 334 -6.85 -0.18 10.20
N LEU A 335 -8.01 -0.59 9.69
CA LEU A 335 -8.46 -0.20 8.35
C LEU A 335 -8.85 1.29 8.29
N ASN A 336 -9.56 1.78 9.31
CA ASN A 336 -10.02 3.16 9.38
C ASN A 336 -8.84 4.14 9.49
N ASP A 337 -7.85 3.84 10.33
CA ASP A 337 -6.66 4.69 10.48
C ASP A 337 -5.82 4.78 9.21
N PHE A 338 -5.78 3.70 8.42
CA PHE A 338 -5.17 3.74 7.09
C PHE A 338 -6.00 4.59 6.11
N LEU A 339 -7.30 4.31 5.97
CA LEU A 339 -8.16 4.93 4.96
C LEU A 339 -8.45 6.42 5.21
N ARG A 340 -8.47 6.87 6.47
CA ARG A 340 -8.78 8.27 6.80
C ARG A 340 -7.65 9.23 6.44
N VAL A 341 -6.40 8.75 6.38
CA VAL A 341 -5.22 9.56 6.05
C VAL A 341 -5.07 9.72 4.54
N ASP A 342 -5.56 8.75 3.75
CA ASP A 342 -5.51 8.78 2.30
C ASP A 342 -6.66 9.63 1.71
N ASN A 343 -6.32 10.71 1.00
CA ASN A 343 -7.31 11.62 0.42
C ASN A 343 -8.17 11.00 -0.69
N ASN A 344 -7.69 9.96 -1.36
CA ASN A 344 -8.37 9.33 -2.48
C ASN A 344 -9.25 8.16 -2.03
N LEU A 345 -8.86 7.45 -0.98
CA LEU A 345 -9.60 6.32 -0.41
C LEU A 345 -10.52 6.72 0.77
N CYS A 346 -10.30 7.89 1.36
CA CYS A 346 -11.18 8.42 2.40
C CYS A 346 -12.61 8.60 1.86
N ASN A 347 -13.61 8.06 2.56
CA ASN A 347 -15.00 8.00 2.13
C ASN A 347 -15.23 7.31 0.76
N GLY A 348 -14.28 6.47 0.35
CA GLY A 348 -14.39 5.58 -0.79
C GLY A 348 -15.44 4.49 -0.62
N LYS A 349 -15.55 3.58 -1.60
CA LYS A 349 -16.60 2.54 -1.61
C LYS A 349 -16.38 1.56 -0.46
N PHE A 350 -15.16 1.04 -0.32
CA PHE A 350 -14.82 0.14 0.77
C PHE A 350 -14.93 0.83 2.15
N HIS A 351 -14.50 2.09 2.25
CA HIS A 351 -14.54 2.82 3.51
C HIS A 351 -15.97 3.04 4.02
N LYS A 352 -16.92 3.31 3.11
CA LYS A 352 -18.35 3.38 3.47
C LYS A 352 -18.92 2.04 3.89
N HIS A 353 -18.59 0.95 3.16
CA HIS A 353 -18.96 -0.41 3.55
C HIS A 353 -18.47 -0.76 4.97
N LEU A 354 -17.22 -0.40 5.29
CA LEU A 354 -16.65 -0.58 6.62
C LEU A 354 -17.44 0.18 7.69
N GLN A 355 -17.82 1.43 7.41
CA GLN A 355 -18.63 2.24 8.32
C GLN A 355 -20.03 1.64 8.53
N ASP A 356 -20.71 1.24 7.44
CA ASP A 356 -22.05 0.63 7.50
C ASP A 356 -22.06 -0.67 8.31
N LEU A 357 -20.97 -1.46 8.23
CA LEU A 357 -20.83 -2.71 8.96
C LEU A 357 -20.62 -2.50 10.46
N TYR A 358 -19.76 -1.54 10.84
CA TYR A 358 -19.39 -1.31 12.24
C TYR A 358 -20.30 -0.32 12.98
N ALA A 359 -21.02 0.56 12.27
CA ALA A 359 -21.93 1.54 12.89
C ALA A 359 -22.95 0.88 13.84
N PRO A 360 -23.71 -0.17 13.45
CA PRO A 360 -24.64 -0.83 14.37
C PRO A 360 -23.92 -1.54 15.53
N LEU A 361 -22.72 -2.08 15.32
CA LEU A 361 -21.92 -2.74 16.36
C LEU A 361 -21.46 -1.74 17.43
N VAL A 362 -20.98 -0.57 17.03
CA VAL A 362 -20.57 0.50 17.96
C VAL A 362 -21.77 0.98 18.77
N VAL A 363 -22.91 1.25 18.13
CA VAL A 363 -24.13 1.67 18.84
C VAL A 363 -24.57 0.60 19.84
N ARG A 364 -24.59 -0.67 19.43
CA ARG A 364 -24.95 -1.80 20.30
C ARG A 364 -24.01 -1.94 21.50
N TYR A 365 -22.71 -1.78 21.29
CA TYR A 365 -21.71 -1.80 22.37
C TYR A 365 -21.96 -0.67 23.38
N VAL A 366 -22.19 0.55 22.90
CA VAL A 366 -22.50 1.71 23.76
C VAL A 366 -23.80 1.48 24.54
N ASP A 367 -24.87 0.99 23.91
CA ASP A 367 -26.15 0.69 24.57
C ASP A 367 -26.01 -0.35 25.71
N LEU A 368 -25.22 -1.39 25.48
CA LEU A 368 -24.96 -2.44 26.48
C LEU A 368 -24.08 -1.95 27.62
N MET A 369 -23.05 -1.15 27.30
CA MET A 369 -22.22 -0.50 28.30
C MET A 369 -23.02 0.48 29.15
N GLU A 370 -23.91 1.26 28.52
CA GLU A 370 -24.82 2.17 29.20
C GLU A 370 -25.68 1.42 30.23
N SER A 371 -26.32 0.34 29.79
CA SER A 371 -27.15 -0.52 30.63
C SER A 371 -26.34 -1.18 31.76
N SER A 372 -25.13 -1.66 31.47
CA SER A 372 -24.23 -2.31 32.42
C SER A 372 -23.76 -1.34 33.51
N ILE A 373 -23.38 -0.13 33.14
CA ILE A 373 -22.95 0.91 34.07
C ILE A 373 -24.14 1.35 34.94
N ALA A 374 -25.32 1.60 34.34
CA ALA A 374 -26.52 1.93 35.10
C ALA A 374 -26.86 0.85 36.14
N GLN A 375 -26.87 -0.43 35.75
CA GLN A 375 -27.11 -1.54 36.67
C GLN A 375 -26.04 -1.65 37.77
N SER A 376 -24.77 -1.36 37.45
CA SER A 376 -23.67 -1.34 38.41
C SER A 376 -23.88 -0.25 39.47
N ILE A 377 -24.32 0.95 39.07
CA ILE A 377 -24.72 2.01 40.01
C ILE A 377 -25.91 1.56 40.87
N HIS A 378 -26.91 0.92 40.25
CA HIS A 378 -28.11 0.45 40.95
C HIS A 378 -27.78 -0.53 42.08
N ARG A 379 -27.06 -1.60 41.77
CA ARG A 379 -26.73 -2.70 42.70
C ARG A 379 -25.54 -2.40 43.61
N GLY A 380 -24.54 -1.69 43.11
CA GLY A 380 -23.32 -1.37 43.85
C GLY A 380 -23.60 -0.50 45.07
N PHE A 381 -24.33 0.61 44.87
CA PHE A 381 -24.67 1.52 45.96
C PHE A 381 -25.66 0.94 47.01
N GLU A 382 -26.41 -0.12 46.67
CA GLU A 382 -27.26 -0.84 47.64
C GLU A 382 -26.43 -1.71 48.59
N ARG A 383 -25.27 -2.21 48.14
CA ARG A 383 -24.39 -3.12 48.90
C ARG A 383 -23.08 -2.47 49.35
N GLU A 384 -22.96 -1.16 49.17
CA GLU A 384 -21.72 -0.42 49.40
C GLU A 384 -21.32 -0.42 50.89
N SER A 385 -20.10 -0.90 51.16
CA SER A 385 -19.50 -0.90 52.51
C SER A 385 -18.97 0.47 52.90
N TRP A 386 -18.67 1.34 51.90
CA TRP A 386 -18.06 2.65 52.06
C TRP A 386 -16.64 2.60 52.64
N GLU A 387 -15.94 1.50 52.36
CA GLU A 387 -14.50 1.40 52.60
C GLU A 387 -13.76 2.29 51.60
N PRO A 388 -12.73 3.04 52.05
CA PRO A 388 -12.00 3.92 51.16
C PRO A 388 -11.19 3.09 50.15
N VAL A 389 -11.47 3.34 48.87
CA VAL A 389 -10.69 2.82 47.75
C VAL A 389 -10.26 4.03 46.93
N ASN A 390 -8.94 4.26 46.84
CA ASN A 390 -8.36 5.43 46.19
C ASN A 390 -8.99 6.77 46.64
N ASN A 391 -9.63 7.50 45.72
CA ASN A 391 -10.24 8.80 45.94
C ASN A 391 -11.72 8.71 46.32
N GLY A 392 -12.29 7.50 46.46
CA GLY A 392 -13.70 7.31 46.74
C GLY A 392 -14.02 5.95 47.34
N SER A 393 -15.06 5.32 46.76
CA SER A 393 -15.55 3.99 47.11
C SER A 393 -15.30 3.02 45.95
N GLY A 394 -15.32 1.71 46.21
CA GLY A 394 -15.13 0.71 45.16
C GLY A 394 -16.13 0.88 44.00
N THR A 395 -17.40 1.17 44.28
CA THR A 395 -18.43 1.37 43.25
C THR A 395 -18.24 2.67 42.47
N SER A 396 -17.81 3.76 43.11
CA SER A 396 -17.62 5.05 42.41
C SER A 396 -16.39 5.04 41.50
N GLU A 397 -15.29 4.40 41.94
CA GLU A 397 -14.08 4.26 41.15
C GLU A 397 -14.31 3.40 39.91
N ASP A 398 -15.01 2.26 40.05
CA ASP A 398 -15.40 1.39 38.93
C ASP A 398 -16.30 2.12 37.92
N LEU A 399 -17.24 2.95 38.40
CA LEU A 399 -18.07 3.80 37.54
C LEU A 399 -17.24 4.76 36.71
N PHE A 400 -16.37 5.55 37.36
CA PHE A 400 -15.58 6.56 36.65
C PHE A 400 -14.59 5.93 35.69
N TRP A 401 -14.00 4.79 36.07
CA TRP A 401 -13.11 4.04 35.18
C TRP A 401 -13.85 3.53 33.93
N LYS A 402 -15.06 2.97 34.08
CA LYS A 402 -15.87 2.51 32.92
C LYS A 402 -16.27 3.64 31.99
N LEU A 403 -16.62 4.81 32.53
CA LEU A 403 -16.95 6.00 31.73
C LEU A 403 -15.73 6.52 30.96
N ASP A 404 -14.57 6.62 31.62
CA ASP A 404 -13.33 7.06 31.00
C ASP A 404 -12.83 6.07 29.92
N ALA A 405 -12.95 4.77 30.18
CA ALA A 405 -12.62 3.72 29.23
C ALA A 405 -13.53 3.78 27.98
N LEU A 406 -14.83 4.00 28.15
CA LEU A 406 -15.78 4.12 27.05
C LEU A 406 -15.55 5.38 26.21
N GLN A 407 -15.23 6.52 26.85
CA GLN A 407 -14.86 7.74 26.14
C GLN A 407 -13.55 7.60 25.36
N THR A 408 -12.56 6.94 25.97
CA THR A 408 -11.30 6.64 25.28
C THR A 408 -11.52 5.73 24.08
N PHE A 409 -12.33 4.67 24.24
CA PHE A 409 -12.71 3.79 23.14
C PHE A 409 -13.31 4.56 21.96
N ILE A 410 -14.37 5.36 22.16
CA ILE A 410 -15.00 6.10 21.05
C ILE A 410 -14.06 7.13 20.41
N ARG A 411 -13.19 7.77 21.20
CA ARG A 411 -12.17 8.67 20.66
C ARG A 411 -11.19 7.94 19.74
N ASP A 412 -10.72 6.78 20.20
CA ASP A 412 -9.71 5.98 19.49
C ASP A 412 -10.30 5.24 18.26
N LEU A 413 -11.63 5.27 18.06
CA LEU A 413 -12.25 4.81 16.82
C LEU A 413 -12.00 5.75 15.64
N HIS A 414 -11.73 7.05 15.88
CA HIS A 414 -11.52 8.06 14.84
C HIS A 414 -12.60 8.03 13.73
N TRP A 415 -13.88 8.06 14.10
CA TRP A 415 -14.97 7.89 13.14
C TRP A 415 -14.89 8.92 11.98
N PRO A 416 -14.92 8.49 10.70
CA PRO A 416 -14.72 9.38 9.54
C PRO A 416 -15.81 10.44 9.39
N GLU A 417 -17.06 10.04 9.57
CA GLU A 417 -18.21 10.93 9.45
C GLU A 417 -18.35 11.82 10.68
N GLU A 418 -18.16 13.13 10.49
CA GLU A 418 -18.21 14.11 11.56
C GLU A 418 -19.58 14.15 12.27
N GLU A 419 -20.68 13.93 11.53
CA GLU A 419 -22.03 13.92 12.11
C GLU A 419 -22.24 12.76 13.08
N PHE A 420 -21.89 11.54 12.67
CA PHE A 420 -22.03 10.36 13.51
C PHE A 420 -21.03 10.37 14.68
N GLY A 421 -19.78 10.79 14.43
CA GLY A 421 -18.78 10.97 15.48
C GLY A 421 -19.25 11.96 16.56
N LYS A 422 -19.76 13.14 16.16
CA LYS A 422 -20.34 14.11 17.10
C LYS A 422 -21.57 13.57 17.81
N HIS A 423 -22.41 12.80 17.13
CA HIS A 423 -23.58 12.17 17.76
C HIS A 423 -23.17 11.20 18.88
N LEU A 424 -22.21 10.32 18.62
CA LEU A 424 -21.68 9.39 19.63
C LEU A 424 -21.03 10.14 20.79
N GLU A 425 -20.21 11.16 20.50
CA GLU A 425 -19.56 11.96 21.53
C GLU A 425 -20.57 12.70 22.42
N THR A 426 -21.57 13.34 21.80
CA THR A 426 -22.64 14.04 22.53
C THR A 426 -23.44 13.08 23.40
N ARG A 427 -23.79 11.91 22.85
CA ARG A 427 -24.49 10.86 23.59
C ARG A 427 -23.68 10.38 24.80
N LEU A 428 -22.37 10.14 24.63
CA LEU A 428 -21.50 9.74 25.73
C LEU A 428 -21.40 10.82 26.82
N LYS A 429 -21.36 12.11 26.46
CA LYS A 429 -21.32 13.21 27.43
C LYS A 429 -22.60 13.27 28.26
N LEU A 430 -23.77 13.15 27.62
CA LEU A 430 -25.06 13.09 28.31
C LEU A 430 -25.15 11.87 29.23
N MET A 431 -24.76 10.70 28.72
CA MET A 431 -24.72 9.46 29.50
C MET A 431 -23.81 9.57 30.72
N SER A 432 -22.59 10.10 30.55
CA SER A 432 -21.66 10.38 31.65
C SER A 432 -22.28 11.31 32.68
N SER A 433 -22.96 12.38 32.25
CA SER A 433 -23.62 13.31 33.18
C SER A 433 -24.72 12.63 34.01
N ASP A 434 -25.63 11.91 33.36
CA ASP A 434 -26.75 11.23 34.03
C ASP A 434 -26.27 10.18 35.05
N MET A 435 -25.20 9.46 34.71
CA MET A 435 -24.60 8.45 35.57
C MET A 435 -23.86 9.06 36.76
N ILE A 436 -23.12 10.14 36.55
CA ILE A 436 -22.46 10.89 37.64
C ILE A 436 -23.51 11.52 38.55
N GLU A 437 -24.58 12.11 38.00
CA GLU A 437 -25.66 12.68 38.78
C GLU A 437 -26.37 11.62 39.63
N SER A 438 -26.63 10.44 39.06
CA SER A 438 -27.20 9.29 39.78
C SER A 438 -26.30 8.80 40.91
N CYS A 439 -24.98 8.74 40.68
CA CYS A 439 -23.98 8.43 41.71
C CYS A 439 -24.01 9.45 42.87
N VAL A 440 -24.04 10.74 42.56
CA VAL A 440 -24.10 11.82 43.56
C VAL A 440 -25.41 11.79 44.35
N LYS A 441 -26.56 11.60 43.68
CA LYS A 441 -27.88 11.49 44.32
C LYS A 441 -27.92 10.36 45.35
N ARG A 442 -27.40 9.18 44.98
CA ARG A 442 -27.33 7.99 45.85
C ARG A 442 -26.36 8.18 47.01
N THR A 443 -25.17 8.73 46.74
CA THR A 443 -24.17 9.04 47.77
C THR A 443 -24.72 10.02 48.78
N ARG A 444 -25.42 11.06 48.33
CA ARG A 444 -26.10 12.02 49.21
C ARG A 444 -27.17 11.35 50.07
N ALA A 445 -28.03 10.51 49.49
CA ALA A 445 -29.07 9.81 50.24
C ALA A 445 -28.46 8.91 51.34
N ALA A 446 -27.39 8.17 51.02
CA ALA A 446 -26.68 7.34 51.99
C ALA A 446 -25.98 8.18 53.07
N PHE A 447 -25.40 9.33 52.69
CA PHE A 447 -24.79 10.29 53.59
C PHE A 447 -25.81 10.87 54.58
N GLU A 448 -26.97 11.35 54.10
CA GLU A 448 -28.03 11.88 54.95
C GLU A 448 -28.57 10.81 55.91
N ALA A 449 -28.75 9.57 55.44
CA ALA A 449 -29.17 8.45 56.27
C ALA A 449 -28.15 8.09 57.37
N LYS A 450 -26.84 8.04 57.05
CA LYS A 450 -25.78 7.80 58.05
C LYS A 450 -25.65 8.97 59.02
N LEU A 451 -25.79 10.21 58.56
CA LEU A 451 -25.71 11.40 59.42
C LEU A 451 -26.85 11.44 60.45
N GLN A 452 -28.07 11.06 60.06
CA GLN A 452 -29.22 10.96 60.97
C GLN A 452 -29.02 9.89 62.06
N ARG A 453 -28.41 8.74 61.70
CA ARG A 453 -28.09 7.67 62.67
C ARG A 453 -26.94 8.08 63.62
N SER A 454 -25.91 8.72 63.09
CA SER A 454 -24.72 9.16 63.84
C SER A 454 -25.02 10.31 64.80
N SER A 455 -26.04 11.13 64.52
CA SER A 455 -26.46 12.22 65.41
C SER A 455 -26.99 11.76 66.78
N ARG A 456 -27.19 10.44 66.98
CA ARG A 456 -27.64 9.84 68.24
C ARG A 456 -26.48 9.22 69.05
N ALA A 457 -25.26 9.19 68.52
CA ALA A 457 -24.08 8.68 69.21
C ALA A 457 -23.35 9.83 69.92
N THR A 458 -22.87 9.60 71.14
CA THR A 458 -22.12 10.57 71.97
C THR A 458 -20.64 10.69 71.61
N ASP A 459 -20.16 9.93 70.61
CA ASP A 459 -18.78 9.96 70.18
C ASP A 459 -18.55 11.09 69.17
N PHE A 460 -17.76 12.09 69.54
CA PHE A 460 -17.38 13.24 68.70
C PHE A 460 -16.42 12.87 67.53
N ARG A 461 -16.43 11.62 67.05
CA ARG A 461 -15.58 11.15 65.94
C ARG A 461 -16.40 11.00 64.67
N VAL A 462 -15.88 11.53 63.56
CA VAL A 462 -16.48 11.32 62.23
C VAL A 462 -16.21 9.87 61.79
N PRO A 463 -17.23 9.06 61.47
CA PRO A 463 -17.03 7.74 60.91
C PRO A 463 -16.31 7.81 59.57
N GLN A 464 -15.32 6.93 59.34
CA GLN A 464 -14.53 6.86 58.11
C GLN A 464 -15.39 6.84 56.84
N SER A 465 -16.52 6.13 56.86
CA SER A 465 -17.45 6.08 55.72
C SER A 465 -18.04 7.44 55.32
N ILE A 466 -18.16 8.39 56.27
CA ILE A 466 -18.64 9.75 55.96
C ILE A 466 -17.56 10.52 55.19
N CYS A 467 -16.29 10.33 55.54
CA CYS A 467 -15.17 10.89 54.78
C CYS A 467 -15.10 10.27 53.37
N THR A 468 -15.29 8.96 53.24
CA THR A 468 -15.37 8.28 51.94
C THR A 468 -16.49 8.86 51.06
N MET A 469 -17.71 9.01 51.61
CA MET A 469 -18.84 9.63 50.88
C MET A 469 -18.53 11.07 50.42
N PHE A 470 -17.82 11.85 51.25
CA PHE A 470 -17.43 13.21 50.88
C PHE A 470 -16.38 13.20 49.76
N ASN A 471 -15.39 12.30 49.84
CA ASN A 471 -14.39 12.14 48.79
C ASN A 471 -15.03 11.73 47.46
N VAL A 472 -16.01 10.81 47.46
CA VAL A 472 -16.80 10.46 46.26
C VAL A 472 -17.48 11.69 45.66
N MET A 473 -18.05 12.59 46.47
CA MET A 473 -18.68 13.81 45.97
C MET A 473 -17.67 14.81 45.38
N VAL A 474 -16.47 14.92 45.97
CA VAL A 474 -15.37 15.76 45.48
C VAL A 474 -14.85 15.22 44.15
N ASP A 475 -14.62 13.91 44.08
CA ASP A 475 -14.13 13.24 42.88
C ASP A 475 -15.16 13.28 41.76
N ALA A 476 -16.44 13.03 42.04
CA ALA A 476 -17.53 13.20 41.07
C ALA A 476 -17.55 14.60 40.43
N LYS A 477 -17.22 15.65 41.19
CA LYS A 477 -17.12 17.01 40.66
C LYS A 477 -15.91 17.17 39.74
N ALA A 478 -14.76 16.58 40.08
CA ALA A 478 -13.57 16.59 39.23
C ALA A 478 -13.80 15.79 37.94
N GLN A 479 -14.40 14.61 38.03
CA GLN A 479 -14.72 13.75 36.90
C GLN A 479 -15.80 14.35 35.99
N SER A 480 -16.83 15.00 36.54
CA SER A 480 -17.83 15.73 35.73
C SER A 480 -17.19 16.83 34.89
N ALA A 481 -16.25 17.59 35.44
CA ALA A 481 -15.52 18.60 34.68
C ALA A 481 -14.64 18.01 33.56
N LYS A 482 -14.15 16.78 33.72
CA LYS A 482 -13.31 16.08 32.75
C LYS A 482 -14.14 15.39 31.65
N LEU A 483 -15.14 14.60 32.06
CA LEU A 483 -15.90 13.70 31.19
C LEU A 483 -17.08 14.39 30.50
N CYS A 484 -17.62 15.46 31.08
CA CYS A 484 -18.79 16.17 30.54
C CYS A 484 -18.41 17.50 29.87
N ALA A 485 -17.14 17.77 29.59
CA ALA A 485 -16.73 18.99 28.90
C ALA A 485 -17.27 19.01 27.46
N VAL A 486 -18.27 19.85 27.22
CA VAL A 486 -18.87 20.04 25.90
C VAL A 486 -18.14 21.16 25.16
N ASP A 487 -17.38 20.83 24.11
CA ASP A 487 -16.90 21.82 23.13
C ASP A 487 -18.05 22.13 22.15
N LEU A 488 -19.04 22.90 22.61
CA LEU A 488 -20.03 23.50 21.71
C LEU A 488 -19.66 24.96 21.50
N GLY A 489 -19.09 25.24 20.33
CA GLY A 489 -19.14 26.58 19.76
C GLY A 489 -20.60 27.03 19.70
N GLN A 490 -20.89 28.18 20.32
CA GLN A 490 -22.12 28.95 20.18
C GLN A 490 -23.42 28.13 20.18
N GLU A 491 -23.84 27.67 21.34
CA GLU A 491 -25.16 27.97 21.93
C GLU A 491 -25.28 27.20 23.26
N VAL A 492 -26.08 27.73 24.19
CA VAL A 492 -26.44 27.14 25.49
C VAL A 492 -25.47 27.40 26.67
N GLY A 493 -25.43 28.66 27.12
CA GLY A 493 -25.08 29.04 28.50
C GLY A 493 -26.11 28.61 29.57
N ALA A 494 -26.96 27.61 29.29
CA ALA A 494 -28.08 27.23 30.17
C ALA A 494 -27.91 25.84 30.84
N GLU A 495 -27.28 24.84 30.21
CA GLU A 495 -27.18 23.48 30.79
C GLU A 495 -25.96 23.27 31.69
N ASN A 496 -24.78 23.78 31.33
CA ASN A 496 -23.61 23.82 32.23
C ASN A 496 -23.88 24.58 33.54
N THR A 497 -24.84 25.51 33.50
CA THR A 497 -25.28 26.30 34.66
C THR A 497 -26.21 25.48 35.56
N LEU A 498 -27.00 24.54 35.02
CA LEU A 498 -27.89 23.67 35.80
C LEU A 498 -27.12 22.60 36.58
N GLU A 499 -26.11 21.95 35.98
CA GLU A 499 -25.29 20.93 36.65
C GLU A 499 -24.42 21.50 37.79
N THR A 500 -23.75 22.63 37.54
CA THR A 500 -22.99 23.33 38.60
C THR A 500 -23.91 23.93 39.67
N HIS A 501 -25.15 24.31 39.33
CA HIS A 501 -26.13 24.81 40.29
C HIS A 501 -26.77 23.68 41.12
N TYR A 502 -26.99 22.47 40.56
CA TYR A 502 -27.45 21.29 41.31
C TYR A 502 -26.36 20.68 42.20
N LEU A 503 -25.13 20.56 41.70
CA LEU A 503 -23.99 20.18 42.54
C LEU A 503 -23.79 21.22 43.65
N LYS A 504 -23.85 22.54 43.37
CA LYS A 504 -23.82 23.58 44.43
C LYS A 504 -25.03 23.51 45.38
N SER A 505 -26.26 23.28 44.88
CA SER A 505 -27.48 23.19 45.72
C SER A 505 -27.55 21.90 46.53
N SER A 506 -26.81 20.87 46.13
CA SER A 506 -26.64 19.62 46.86
C SER A 506 -25.50 19.68 47.87
N TRP A 507 -24.39 20.32 47.48
CA TRP A 507 -23.21 20.56 48.31
C TRP A 507 -23.47 21.54 49.46
N ASN A 508 -24.11 22.68 49.20
CA ASN A 508 -24.28 23.74 50.20
C ASN A 508 -25.12 23.32 51.42
N PRO A 509 -26.22 22.54 51.29
CA PRO A 509 -26.97 22.03 52.45
C PRO A 509 -26.27 20.88 53.18
N ALA A 510 -25.46 20.06 52.50
CA ALA A 510 -24.66 19.01 53.12
C ALA A 510 -23.50 19.62 53.94
N LEU A 511 -22.78 20.58 53.35
CA LEU A 511 -21.81 21.43 54.05
C LEU A 511 -22.47 22.25 55.16
N GLY A 512 -23.69 22.76 54.96
CA GLY A 512 -24.48 23.50 55.96
C GLY A 512 -24.91 22.66 57.16
N ARG A 513 -25.32 21.40 56.94
CA ARG A 513 -25.68 20.43 57.99
C ARG A 513 -24.45 19.82 58.68
N MET A 514 -23.34 19.72 57.95
CA MET A 514 -22.04 19.47 58.57
C MET A 514 -21.54 20.71 59.32
N ASN A 515 -21.78 21.94 58.88
CA ASN A 515 -21.16 23.17 59.38
C ASN A 515 -21.18 23.33 60.91
N PRO A 516 -22.26 23.05 61.66
CA PRO A 516 -22.20 23.13 63.12
C PRO A 516 -21.36 22.01 63.76
N LYS A 517 -21.25 20.83 63.13
CA LYS A 517 -20.44 19.69 63.62
C LYS A 517 -19.00 19.70 63.09
N LEU A 518 -18.77 20.12 61.84
CA LEU A 518 -17.49 20.40 61.20
C LEU A 518 -16.86 21.67 61.76
N SER A 519 -17.62 22.71 62.11
CA SER A 519 -17.11 23.84 62.89
C SER A 519 -16.54 23.34 64.21
N LEU A 520 -17.23 22.42 64.89
CA LEU A 520 -16.72 21.79 66.11
C LEU A 520 -15.44 20.97 65.84
N ILE A 521 -15.39 20.19 64.76
CA ILE A 521 -14.22 19.37 64.38
C ILE A 521 -13.04 20.21 63.87
N VAL A 522 -13.28 21.28 63.10
CA VAL A 522 -12.28 22.24 62.60
C VAL A 522 -11.79 23.13 63.75
N THR A 523 -12.66 23.49 64.69
CA THR A 523 -12.27 24.20 65.93
C THR A 523 -11.51 23.28 66.88
N LEU A 524 -11.87 21.99 66.95
CA LEU A 524 -11.12 20.97 67.69
C LEU A 524 -9.76 20.67 67.01
N PHE A 525 -9.70 20.57 65.68
CA PHE A 525 -8.45 20.40 64.92
C PHE A 525 -7.54 21.62 65.05
N ARG A 526 -8.09 22.84 64.98
CA ARG A 526 -7.32 24.08 65.25
C ARG A 526 -6.85 24.15 66.70
N ARG A 527 -7.68 23.76 67.68
CA ARG A 527 -7.25 23.68 69.09
C ARG A 527 -6.21 22.59 69.31
N PHE A 528 -6.29 21.44 68.65
CA PHE A 528 -5.31 20.35 68.76
C PHE A 528 -3.96 20.75 68.13
N TYR A 529 -3.98 21.44 66.98
CA TYR A 529 -2.78 22.02 66.37
C TYR A 529 -2.16 23.13 67.22
N SER A 530 -2.97 24.02 67.81
CA SER A 530 -2.46 25.04 68.75
C SER A 530 -1.96 24.45 70.07
N PHE A 531 -2.50 23.32 70.53
CA PHE A 531 -2.04 22.63 71.74
C PHE A 531 -0.73 21.85 71.51
N LEU A 532 -0.54 21.29 70.31
CA LEU A 532 0.73 20.67 69.89
C LEU A 532 1.85 21.69 69.70
N PHE A 533 1.53 22.92 69.30
CA PHE A 533 2.53 24.00 69.18
C PHE A 533 2.97 24.57 70.53
N PHE A 534 2.15 24.45 71.59
CA PHE A 534 2.47 24.94 72.93
C PHE A 534 3.25 23.95 73.82
N TYR A 535 3.40 22.70 73.37
CA TYR A 535 4.13 21.65 74.10
C TYR A 535 5.51 21.32 73.47
N PHE A 536 5.87 22.02 72.40
CA PHE A 536 7.13 21.87 71.65
C PHE A 536 7.83 23.23 71.41
N GLU A 537 7.68 24.16 72.34
CA GLU A 537 8.73 25.14 72.71
C GLU A 537 9.16 24.84 74.14
#